data_AF-A0A2G8LP16-F1
#
_entry.id   AF-A0A2G8LP16-F1
#
_cell.length_a   1.000
_cell.length_b   1.000
_cell.length_c   1.000
_cell.angle_alpha   90.00
_cell.angle_beta   90.00
_cell.angle_gamma   90.00
#
_symmetry.space_group_name_H-M   'P 1'
#
loop_
_entity.id
_entity.type
_entity.pdbx_description
1 polymer ?
#
loop_
_entity_poly.entity_id
_entity_poly.type
_entity_poly.pdbx_seq_one_letter_code
_entity_poly.pdbx_strand_id
1 'polypeptide(L)'
;MDTKMADKKSGSNNNHEEKELSQAARKEFEAKNFSACMDKLKILSTMSQTNPKVQHNMCVCHFHQSGFQHVENLKKGLKQVYNMVQVDPDNAPSVEDTDHAVLFFNQAVILYHQRQHNQAIKILEKLFQVIEPLEDKLALQVLLLLAEACLCTQQPDKALRPLSYIDKQMTSSKQGGDKTEGKESKETDSDFVSLCERNKAKIHQLKTKCYLQLKHMRFCKRELKSVMTSSSSGHPSAALFLKSNFEYERGNYKKAIKLLTGAHHESDHWQTGNPYRSMYYNNLGCVHFTWENIISRATMPRRPYRRTQTLCKID
;
A
#
# COMPACT_ATOMS: atom_id res chain seq x y z
N MET A 1 -43.69 3.20 -43.07
CA MET A 1 -42.35 2.91 -42.53
C MET A 1 -41.84 4.20 -41.90
N ASP A 2 -40.88 4.12 -40.98
CA ASP A 2 -40.15 5.27 -40.39
C ASP A 2 -40.67 5.89 -39.09
N THR A 3 -40.68 5.10 -38.00
CA THR A 3 -40.70 5.66 -36.63
C THR A 3 -39.85 4.86 -35.63
N LYS A 4 -38.89 4.04 -36.10
CA LYS A 4 -38.02 3.20 -35.23
C LYS A 4 -36.52 3.54 -35.27
N MET A 5 -36.10 4.65 -35.90
CA MET A 5 -34.67 4.99 -36.05
C MET A 5 -34.17 6.19 -35.22
N ALA A 6 -35.04 6.91 -34.49
CA ALA A 6 -34.63 8.09 -33.71
C ALA A 6 -34.11 7.76 -32.29
N ASP A 7 -34.66 6.74 -31.62
CA ASP A 7 -34.32 6.44 -30.21
C ASP A 7 -32.96 5.73 -30.03
N LYS A 8 -32.39 5.14 -31.08
CA LYS A 8 -31.09 4.45 -30.96
C LYS A 8 -29.89 5.41 -31.03
N LYS A 9 -30.10 6.66 -31.47
CA LYS A 9 -29.03 7.67 -31.63
C LYS A 9 -28.80 8.50 -30.36
N SER A 10 -29.82 8.81 -29.57
CA SER A 10 -29.64 9.58 -28.31
C SER A 10 -28.97 8.76 -27.20
N GLY A 11 -29.32 7.48 -27.07
CA GLY A 11 -28.67 6.58 -26.10
C GLY A 11 -27.20 6.29 -26.42
N SER A 12 -26.80 6.31 -27.69
CA SER A 12 -25.40 6.12 -28.09
C SER A 12 -24.55 7.38 -27.91
N ASN A 13 -25.14 8.57 -28.07
CA ASN A 13 -24.42 9.84 -27.87
C ASN A 13 -24.22 10.14 -26.38
N ASN A 14 -25.25 9.92 -25.56
CA ASN A 14 -25.17 10.10 -24.11
C ASN A 14 -24.09 9.21 -23.48
N ASN A 15 -23.96 7.95 -23.94
CA ASN A 15 -22.97 7.03 -23.41
C ASN A 15 -21.53 7.41 -23.81
N HIS A 16 -21.35 8.06 -24.97
CA HIS A 16 -20.06 8.60 -25.39
C HIS A 16 -19.69 9.85 -24.57
N GLU A 17 -20.65 10.75 -24.38
CA GLU A 17 -20.49 11.97 -23.56
C GLU A 17 -20.20 11.64 -22.09
N GLU A 18 -20.91 10.66 -21.52
CA GLU A 18 -20.65 10.15 -20.16
C GLU A 18 -19.22 9.58 -20.03
N LYS A 19 -18.76 8.83 -21.04
CA LYS A 19 -17.41 8.26 -21.07
C LYS A 19 -16.34 9.35 -21.16
N GLU A 20 -16.54 10.37 -22.00
CA GLU A 20 -15.63 11.51 -22.11
C GLU A 20 -15.56 12.32 -20.82
N LEU A 21 -16.72 12.62 -20.22
CA LEU A 21 -16.80 13.30 -18.93
C LEU A 21 -16.11 12.49 -17.82
N SER A 22 -16.28 11.17 -17.81
CA SER A 22 -15.63 10.28 -16.85
C SER A 22 -14.10 10.30 -17.00
N GLN A 23 -13.60 10.27 -18.24
CA GLN A 23 -12.16 10.38 -18.53
C GLN A 23 -11.62 11.78 -18.16
N ALA A 24 -12.37 12.84 -18.43
CA ALA A 24 -12.00 14.20 -18.05
C ALA A 24 -11.95 14.36 -16.52
N ALA A 25 -12.95 13.83 -15.79
CA ALA A 25 -12.96 13.84 -14.33
C ALA A 25 -11.75 13.09 -13.75
N ARG A 26 -11.39 11.94 -14.35
CA ARG A 26 -10.20 11.18 -13.96
C ARG A 26 -8.91 11.97 -14.16
N LYS A 27 -8.74 12.63 -15.30
CA LYS A 27 -7.55 13.47 -15.58
C LYS A 27 -7.39 14.60 -14.56
N GLU A 28 -8.48 15.29 -14.22
CA GLU A 28 -8.45 16.35 -13.20
C GLU A 28 -8.10 15.81 -11.81
N PHE A 29 -8.63 14.65 -11.45
CA PHE A 29 -8.30 13.99 -10.19
C PHE A 29 -6.81 13.61 -10.12
N GLU A 30 -6.27 13.04 -11.20
CA GLU A 30 -4.85 12.71 -11.33
C GLU A 30 -3.95 13.97 -11.29
N ALA A 31 -4.44 15.10 -11.81
CA ALA A 31 -3.79 16.41 -11.74
C ALA A 31 -3.95 17.12 -10.37
N LYS A 32 -4.61 16.48 -9.39
CA LYS A 32 -4.95 17.04 -8.06
C LYS A 32 -5.88 18.26 -8.09
N ASN A 33 -6.57 18.47 -9.21
CA ASN A 33 -7.55 19.54 -9.36
C ASN A 33 -8.94 19.07 -8.89
N PHE A 34 -9.12 18.98 -7.57
CA PHE A 34 -10.30 18.36 -6.98
C PHE A 34 -11.59 19.18 -7.17
N SER A 35 -11.52 20.50 -7.29
CA SER A 35 -12.69 21.34 -7.56
C SER A 35 -13.26 21.05 -8.95
N ALA A 36 -12.41 21.10 -9.98
CA ALA A 36 -12.83 20.82 -11.36
C ALA A 36 -13.25 19.35 -11.56
N CYS A 37 -12.66 18.41 -10.82
CA CYS A 37 -13.11 17.02 -10.80
C CYS A 37 -14.52 16.90 -10.21
N MET A 38 -14.77 17.55 -9.07
CA MET A 38 -16.06 17.54 -8.40
C MET A 38 -17.18 18.10 -9.28
N ASP A 39 -16.92 19.20 -10.01
CA ASP A 39 -17.92 19.79 -10.89
C ASP A 39 -18.28 18.87 -12.07
N LYS A 40 -17.29 18.19 -12.66
CA LYS A 40 -17.52 17.16 -13.69
C LYS A 40 -18.31 15.96 -13.12
N LEU A 41 -18.02 15.53 -11.90
CA LEU A 41 -18.75 14.45 -11.23
C LEU A 41 -20.20 14.83 -10.89
N LYS A 42 -20.49 16.09 -10.54
CA LYS A 42 -21.86 16.57 -10.35
C LYS A 42 -22.66 16.51 -11.65
N ILE A 43 -22.06 16.91 -12.78
CA ILE A 43 -22.69 16.79 -14.10
C ILE A 43 -22.99 15.31 -14.41
N LEU A 44 -22.02 14.42 -14.21
CA LEU A 44 -22.23 12.97 -14.35
C LEU A 44 -23.32 12.43 -13.44
N SER A 45 -23.41 12.93 -12.20
CA SER A 45 -24.48 12.55 -11.28
C SER A 45 -25.85 13.05 -11.73
N THR A 46 -25.96 14.14 -12.49
CA THR A 46 -27.25 14.57 -13.05
C THR A 46 -27.68 13.73 -14.26
N MET A 47 -26.72 13.25 -15.07
CA MET A 47 -26.98 12.39 -16.22
C MET A 47 -27.29 10.96 -15.80
N SER A 48 -26.61 10.47 -14.75
CA SER A 48 -26.65 9.09 -14.28
C SER A 48 -26.93 9.05 -12.76
N GLN A 49 -28.10 9.56 -12.35
CA GLN A 49 -28.51 9.77 -10.94
C GLN A 49 -28.38 8.57 -10.00
N THR A 50 -28.26 7.35 -10.51
CA THR A 50 -28.24 6.11 -9.71
C THR A 50 -26.93 5.34 -9.76
N ASN A 51 -25.87 5.86 -10.40
CA ASN A 51 -24.64 5.08 -10.56
C ASN A 51 -23.79 5.09 -9.28
N PRO A 52 -23.61 3.94 -8.61
CA PRO A 52 -22.85 3.86 -7.36
C PRO A 52 -21.38 4.22 -7.54
N LYS A 53 -20.80 4.01 -8.74
CA LYS A 53 -19.41 4.37 -9.06
C LYS A 53 -19.21 5.89 -9.06
N VAL A 54 -20.19 6.66 -9.55
CA VAL A 54 -20.15 8.14 -9.54
C VAL A 54 -20.24 8.67 -8.11
N GLN A 55 -21.20 8.17 -7.32
CA GLN A 55 -21.35 8.55 -5.91
C GLN A 55 -20.11 8.20 -5.08
N HIS A 56 -19.51 7.04 -5.33
CA HIS A 56 -18.25 6.63 -4.73
C HIS A 56 -17.13 7.63 -5.03
N ASN A 57 -16.92 7.96 -6.31
CA ASN A 57 -15.88 8.87 -6.74
C ASN A 57 -16.10 10.29 -6.19
N MET A 58 -17.35 10.74 -6.05
CA MET A 58 -17.67 12.01 -5.38
C MET A 58 -17.25 12.00 -3.91
N CYS A 59 -17.56 10.94 -3.17
CA CYS A 59 -17.15 10.83 -1.76
C CYS A 59 -15.62 10.89 -1.62
N VAL A 60 -14.89 10.16 -2.47
CA VAL A 60 -13.42 10.16 -2.49
C VAL A 60 -12.88 11.54 -2.89
N CYS A 61 -13.41 12.17 -3.94
CA CYS A 61 -12.98 13.48 -4.39
C CYS A 61 -13.19 14.56 -3.32
N HIS A 62 -14.34 14.54 -2.64
CA HIS A 62 -14.61 15.46 -1.54
C HIS A 62 -13.63 15.26 -0.38
N PHE A 63 -13.30 14.02 -0.04
CA PHE A 63 -12.32 13.72 1.01
C PHE A 63 -10.94 14.28 0.69
N HIS A 64 -10.48 14.13 -0.56
CA HIS A 64 -9.25 14.75 -1.05
C HIS A 64 -9.30 16.28 -1.04
N GLN A 65 -10.42 16.87 -1.47
CA GLN A 65 -10.63 18.32 -1.45
C GLN A 65 -10.57 18.90 -0.03
N SER A 66 -11.07 18.18 0.96
CA SER A 66 -11.01 18.57 2.39
C SER A 66 -9.63 18.44 3.03
N GLY A 67 -8.60 18.03 2.28
CA GLY A 67 -7.27 17.77 2.84
C GLY A 67 -7.27 16.64 3.87
N PHE A 68 -8.12 15.62 3.66
CA PHE A 68 -8.24 14.44 4.53
C PHE A 68 -8.79 14.69 5.95
N GLN A 69 -9.49 15.80 6.18
CA GLN A 69 -9.96 16.18 7.52
C GLN A 69 -11.26 15.50 7.96
N HIS A 70 -12.06 14.98 7.03
CA HIS A 70 -13.43 14.51 7.30
C HIS A 70 -13.64 13.02 7.00
N VAL A 71 -12.89 12.14 7.68
CA VAL A 71 -12.97 10.68 7.49
C VAL A 71 -14.38 10.14 7.79
N GLU A 72 -15.06 10.66 8.81
CA GLU A 72 -16.41 10.18 9.16
C GLU A 72 -17.45 10.48 8.06
N ASN A 73 -17.28 11.59 7.34
CA ASN A 73 -18.16 11.92 6.21
C ASN A 73 -17.90 10.97 5.05
N LEU A 74 -16.63 10.64 4.78
CA LEU A 74 -16.26 9.62 3.79
C LEU A 74 -16.89 8.27 4.15
N LYS A 75 -16.78 7.82 5.40
CA LYS A 75 -17.36 6.54 5.84
C LYS A 75 -18.87 6.49 5.68
N LYS A 76 -19.58 7.57 6.03
CA LYS A 76 -21.02 7.67 5.84
C LYS A 76 -21.40 7.61 4.36
N GLY A 77 -20.70 8.36 3.51
CA GLY A 77 -20.94 8.35 2.06
C GLY A 77 -20.65 6.99 1.43
N LEU A 78 -19.54 6.35 1.78
CA LEU A 78 -19.21 5.01 1.30
C LEU A 78 -20.22 3.96 1.78
N LYS A 79 -20.71 4.06 3.03
CA LYS A 79 -21.76 3.16 3.52
C LYS A 79 -23.06 3.30 2.74
N GLN A 80 -23.39 4.50 2.25
CA GLN A 80 -24.53 4.68 1.35
C GLN A 80 -24.30 3.97 0.00
N VAL A 81 -23.10 4.08 -0.56
CA VAL A 81 -22.73 3.36 -1.80
C VAL A 81 -22.79 1.84 -1.60
N TYR A 82 -22.28 1.34 -0.48
CA TYR A 82 -22.34 -0.07 -0.09
C TYR A 82 -23.78 -0.58 -0.05
N ASN A 83 -24.69 0.20 0.54
CA ASN A 83 -26.11 -0.12 0.56
C ASN A 83 -26.75 -0.08 -0.84
N MET A 84 -26.35 0.83 -1.74
CA MET A 84 -26.84 0.85 -3.12
C MET A 84 -26.47 -0.42 -3.89
N VAL A 85 -25.27 -0.94 -3.61
CA VAL A 85 -24.72 -2.14 -4.26
C VAL A 85 -25.07 -3.43 -3.50
N GLN A 86 -25.71 -3.31 -2.32
CA GLN A 86 -26.06 -4.43 -1.43
C GLN A 86 -24.84 -5.26 -0.99
N VAL A 87 -23.70 -4.60 -0.78
CA VAL A 87 -22.45 -5.24 -0.38
C VAL A 87 -21.97 -4.63 0.91
N ASP A 88 -21.67 -5.46 1.91
CA ASP A 88 -21.04 -5.03 3.15
C ASP A 88 -19.62 -5.60 3.25
N PRO A 89 -18.56 -4.81 2.91
CA PRO A 89 -17.19 -5.30 2.94
C PRO A 89 -16.71 -5.79 4.31
N ASP A 90 -17.27 -5.27 5.39
CA ASP A 90 -16.87 -5.62 6.75
C ASP A 90 -17.35 -7.04 7.10
N ASN A 91 -18.60 -7.38 6.72
CA ASN A 91 -19.26 -8.62 7.10
C ASN A 91 -19.31 -9.70 6.00
N ALA A 92 -19.13 -9.34 4.73
CA ALA A 92 -19.17 -10.30 3.63
C ALA A 92 -18.10 -11.40 3.79
N PRO A 93 -18.42 -12.69 3.58
CA PRO A 93 -17.45 -13.77 3.76
C PRO A 93 -16.34 -13.77 2.69
N SER A 94 -16.68 -13.40 1.46
CA SER A 94 -15.79 -13.39 0.29
C SER A 94 -16.15 -12.23 -0.65
N VAL A 95 -15.27 -11.96 -1.62
CA VAL A 95 -15.56 -11.04 -2.73
C VAL A 95 -16.20 -11.87 -3.84
N GLU A 96 -17.52 -11.80 -3.97
CA GLU A 96 -18.27 -12.56 -4.97
C GLU A 96 -18.14 -11.96 -6.37
N ASP A 97 -18.09 -10.63 -6.46
CA ASP A 97 -17.97 -9.89 -7.71
C ASP A 97 -16.74 -8.99 -7.66
N THR A 98 -15.85 -9.18 -8.63
CA THR A 98 -14.60 -8.44 -8.78
C THR A 98 -14.82 -6.96 -9.07
N ASP A 99 -15.99 -6.58 -9.60
CA ASP A 99 -16.36 -5.17 -9.78
C ASP A 99 -16.45 -4.42 -8.43
N HIS A 100 -16.67 -5.15 -7.33
CA HIS A 100 -16.70 -4.58 -5.98
C HIS A 100 -15.32 -4.54 -5.31
N ALA A 101 -14.26 -5.06 -5.92
CA ALA A 101 -12.94 -5.13 -5.29
C ALA A 101 -12.41 -3.75 -4.83
N VAL A 102 -12.69 -2.69 -5.59
CA VAL A 102 -12.32 -1.31 -5.23
C VAL A 102 -13.03 -0.84 -3.95
N LEU A 103 -14.29 -1.24 -3.74
CA LEU A 103 -15.06 -0.91 -2.54
C LEU A 103 -14.44 -1.54 -1.29
N PHE A 104 -14.09 -2.83 -1.38
CA PHE A 104 -13.39 -3.55 -0.32
C PHE A 104 -12.01 -2.94 -0.05
N PHE A 105 -11.25 -2.63 -1.10
CA PHE A 105 -9.92 -2.05 -0.95
C PHE A 105 -9.97 -0.70 -0.25
N ASN A 106 -10.88 0.19 -0.65
CA ASN A 106 -11.03 1.51 -0.03
C ASN A 106 -11.49 1.41 1.44
N GLN A 107 -12.35 0.45 1.79
CA GLN A 107 -12.67 0.15 3.18
C GLN A 107 -11.43 -0.30 3.97
N ALA A 108 -10.62 -1.20 3.40
CA ALA A 108 -9.39 -1.65 4.05
C ALA A 108 -8.39 -0.51 4.27
N VAL A 109 -8.26 0.42 3.31
CA VAL A 109 -7.43 1.63 3.43
C VAL A 109 -7.91 2.50 4.59
N ILE A 110 -9.21 2.75 4.71
CA ILE A 110 -9.78 3.53 5.82
C ILE A 110 -9.47 2.86 7.17
N LEU A 111 -9.73 1.55 7.28
CA LEU A 111 -9.46 0.78 8.49
C LEU A 111 -7.97 0.80 8.86
N TYR A 112 -7.09 0.71 7.85
CA TYR A 112 -5.65 0.80 8.04
C TYR A 112 -5.23 2.15 8.62
N HIS A 113 -5.72 3.25 8.05
CA HIS A 113 -5.41 4.59 8.57
C HIS A 113 -6.01 4.86 9.95
N GLN A 114 -7.13 4.22 10.29
CA GLN A 114 -7.73 4.23 11.64
C GLN A 114 -7.02 3.29 12.65
N ARG A 115 -5.88 2.70 12.29
CA ARG A 115 -5.12 1.74 13.13
C ARG A 115 -5.88 0.45 13.46
N GLN A 116 -6.97 0.16 12.74
CA GLN A 116 -7.72 -1.09 12.85
C GLN A 116 -7.11 -2.18 11.95
N HIS A 117 -5.81 -2.43 12.11
CA HIS A 117 -5.03 -3.27 11.19
C HIS A 117 -5.57 -4.70 11.06
N ASN A 118 -6.05 -5.31 12.14
CA ASN A 118 -6.63 -6.66 12.08
C ASN A 118 -7.89 -6.73 11.21
N GLN A 119 -8.74 -5.70 11.20
CA GLN A 119 -9.92 -5.66 10.34
C GLN A 119 -9.52 -5.41 8.89
N ALA A 120 -8.57 -4.50 8.65
CA ALA A 120 -8.00 -4.26 7.33
C ALA A 120 -7.41 -5.54 6.73
N ILE A 121 -6.64 -6.32 7.51
CA ILE A 121 -6.07 -7.62 7.08
C ILE A 121 -7.19 -8.58 6.67
N LYS A 122 -8.28 -8.71 7.45
CA LYS A 122 -9.39 -9.59 7.09
C LYS A 122 -9.97 -9.26 5.72
N ILE A 123 -10.19 -7.99 5.43
CA ILE A 123 -10.71 -7.55 4.12
C ILE A 123 -9.68 -7.80 3.01
N LEU A 124 -8.41 -7.47 3.26
CA LEU A 124 -7.32 -7.68 2.29
C LEU A 124 -7.06 -9.16 2.00
N GLU A 125 -7.25 -10.06 2.96
CA GLU A 125 -7.18 -11.51 2.74
C GLU A 125 -8.30 -12.00 1.82
N LYS A 126 -9.52 -11.44 1.92
CA LYS A 126 -10.61 -11.73 0.97
C LYS A 126 -10.23 -11.29 -0.45
N LEU A 127 -9.66 -10.09 -0.59
CA LEU A 127 -9.19 -9.58 -1.89
C LEU A 127 -8.02 -10.40 -2.45
N PHE A 128 -7.12 -10.89 -1.60
CA PHE A 128 -5.99 -11.72 -2.02
C PHE A 128 -6.43 -13.09 -2.57
N GLN A 129 -7.58 -13.61 -2.13
CA GLN A 129 -8.13 -14.86 -2.70
C GLN A 129 -8.61 -14.70 -4.15
N VAL A 130 -9.03 -13.49 -4.53
CA VAL A 130 -9.52 -13.16 -5.87
C VAL A 130 -8.53 -12.28 -6.63
N ILE A 131 -7.22 -12.40 -6.34
CA ILE A 131 -6.20 -11.48 -6.85
C ILE A 131 -5.99 -11.54 -8.37
N GLU A 132 -6.11 -12.74 -8.96
CA GLU A 132 -5.84 -12.98 -10.38
C GLU A 132 -6.75 -12.20 -11.34
N PRO A 133 -8.08 -12.14 -11.14
CA PRO A 133 -8.96 -11.34 -12.00
C PRO A 133 -8.92 -9.83 -11.74
N LEU A 134 -8.16 -9.33 -10.77
CA LEU A 134 -8.10 -7.88 -10.49
C LEU A 134 -7.20 -7.15 -11.49
N GLU A 135 -7.49 -5.86 -11.70
CA GLU A 135 -6.58 -4.96 -12.41
C GLU A 135 -5.19 -4.93 -11.72
N ASP A 136 -4.12 -5.04 -12.50
CA ASP A 136 -2.74 -5.16 -12.03
C ASP A 136 -2.35 -4.12 -10.98
N LYS A 137 -2.78 -2.87 -11.19
CA LYS A 137 -2.50 -1.77 -10.26
C LYS A 137 -3.18 -2.00 -8.92
N LEU A 138 -4.45 -2.40 -8.91
CA LEU A 138 -5.19 -2.73 -7.71
C LEU A 138 -4.60 -3.96 -7.03
N ALA A 139 -4.27 -5.00 -7.79
CA ALA A 139 -3.66 -6.21 -7.27
C ALA A 139 -2.35 -5.91 -6.52
N LEU A 140 -1.45 -5.13 -7.12
CA LEU A 140 -0.20 -4.72 -6.45
C LEU A 140 -0.48 -3.90 -5.18
N GLN A 141 -1.45 -2.98 -5.21
CA GLN A 141 -1.82 -2.19 -4.03
C GLN A 141 -2.36 -3.06 -2.88
N VAL A 142 -3.20 -4.07 -3.18
CA VAL A 142 -3.68 -5.06 -2.20
C VAL A 142 -2.50 -5.82 -1.59
N LEU A 143 -1.58 -6.32 -2.42
CA LEU A 143 -0.44 -7.11 -1.96
C LEU A 143 0.49 -6.30 -1.03
N LEU A 144 0.79 -5.06 -1.42
CA LEU A 144 1.66 -4.17 -0.63
C LEU A 144 1.01 -3.76 0.69
N LEU A 145 -0.28 -3.38 0.66
CA LEU A 145 -1.01 -2.99 1.87
C LEU A 145 -1.21 -4.16 2.83
N LEU A 146 -1.49 -5.37 2.31
CA LEU A 146 -1.61 -6.58 3.12
C LEU A 146 -0.30 -6.92 3.82
N ALA A 147 0.83 -6.83 3.11
CA ALA A 147 2.14 -7.03 3.71
C ALA A 147 2.46 -6.00 4.80
N GLU A 148 2.11 -4.73 4.56
CA GLU A 148 2.34 -3.65 5.53
C GLU A 148 1.45 -3.79 6.77
N ALA A 149 0.17 -4.07 6.61
CA ALA A 149 -0.76 -4.32 7.73
C ALA A 149 -0.35 -5.54 8.58
N CYS A 150 0.10 -6.63 7.93
CA CYS A 150 0.66 -7.79 8.63
C CYS A 150 1.90 -7.42 9.47
N LEU A 151 2.75 -6.52 8.98
CA LEU A 151 3.94 -6.07 9.71
C LEU A 151 3.61 -5.21 10.93
N CYS A 152 2.58 -4.34 10.85
CA CYS A 152 2.05 -3.58 11.99
C CYS A 152 1.59 -4.53 13.11
N THR A 153 0.88 -5.59 12.74
CA THR A 153 0.35 -6.60 13.69
C THR A 153 1.36 -7.68 14.12
N GLN A 154 2.65 -7.52 13.81
CA GLN A 154 3.72 -8.48 14.14
C GLN A 154 3.49 -9.90 13.59
N GLN A 155 2.93 -10.01 12.38
CA GLN A 155 2.70 -11.27 11.67
C GLN A 155 3.57 -11.36 10.40
N PRO A 156 4.90 -11.38 10.50
CA PRO A 156 5.80 -11.33 9.35
C PRO A 156 5.69 -12.56 8.43
N ASP A 157 5.36 -13.74 8.96
CA ASP A 157 5.15 -14.95 8.15
C ASP A 157 3.97 -14.79 7.19
N LYS A 158 2.89 -14.17 7.65
CA LYS A 158 1.73 -13.86 6.80
C LYS A 158 2.08 -12.81 5.76
N ALA A 159 2.88 -11.80 6.12
CA ALA A 159 3.35 -10.76 5.20
C ALA A 159 4.22 -11.31 4.07
N LEU A 160 4.96 -12.41 4.29
CA LEU A 160 5.77 -13.03 3.25
C LEU A 160 4.93 -13.68 2.15
N ARG A 161 3.68 -14.09 2.40
CA ARG A 161 2.80 -14.71 1.38
C ARG A 161 2.54 -13.80 0.17
N PRO A 162 2.00 -12.58 0.33
CA PRO A 162 1.79 -11.66 -0.80
C PRO A 162 3.12 -11.22 -1.44
N LEU A 163 4.19 -11.05 -0.66
CA LEU A 163 5.52 -10.71 -1.20
C LEU A 163 6.12 -11.85 -2.05
N SER A 164 5.88 -13.10 -1.66
CA SER A 164 6.31 -14.27 -2.45
C SER A 164 5.49 -14.43 -3.73
N TYR A 165 4.22 -14.02 -3.71
CA TYR A 165 3.39 -13.97 -4.91
C TYR A 165 3.98 -12.98 -5.93
N ILE A 166 4.35 -11.76 -5.49
CA ILE A 166 5.03 -10.78 -6.35
C ILE A 166 6.31 -11.35 -6.96
N ASP A 167 7.14 -12.04 -6.17
CA ASP A 167 8.37 -12.64 -6.67
C ASP A 167 8.13 -13.69 -7.76
N LYS A 168 7.13 -14.55 -7.56
CA LYS A 168 6.77 -15.58 -8.54
C LYS A 168 6.41 -14.93 -9.88
N GLN A 169 5.54 -13.92 -9.86
CA GLN A 169 5.14 -13.19 -11.06
C GLN A 169 6.35 -12.55 -11.77
N MET A 170 7.23 -11.90 -11.01
CA MET A 170 8.47 -11.30 -11.53
C MET A 170 9.46 -12.30 -12.13
N THR A 171 9.42 -13.57 -11.71
CA THR A 171 10.33 -14.62 -12.20
C THR A 171 9.76 -15.43 -13.37
N SER A 172 8.45 -15.65 -13.39
CA SER A 172 7.76 -16.41 -14.45
C SER A 172 7.94 -15.76 -15.82
N SER A 173 7.90 -14.43 -15.90
CA SER A 173 8.05 -13.70 -17.16
C SER A 173 9.49 -13.69 -17.71
N LYS A 174 10.49 -14.06 -16.90
CA LYS A 174 11.93 -14.07 -17.31
C LYS A 174 12.38 -15.37 -17.98
N GLN A 175 11.59 -16.45 -17.92
CA GLN A 175 11.97 -17.75 -18.48
C GLN A 175 11.46 -17.99 -19.92
N GLY A 176 10.74 -17.04 -20.53
CA GLY A 176 10.20 -17.16 -21.89
C GLY A 176 11.19 -16.86 -23.03
N GLY A 177 12.48 -17.16 -22.84
CA GLY A 177 13.56 -16.89 -23.79
C GLY A 177 14.04 -18.10 -24.58
N ASP A 178 13.15 -19.02 -24.95
CA ASP A 178 13.46 -20.02 -25.99
C ASP A 178 12.23 -20.31 -26.87
N LYS A 179 12.51 -20.55 -28.16
CA LYS A 179 11.62 -20.46 -29.32
C LYS A 179 10.47 -21.48 -29.31
N THR A 180 9.22 -21.04 -29.51
CA THR A 180 8.28 -21.65 -30.49
C THR A 180 7.01 -20.79 -30.67
N GLU A 181 6.52 -20.78 -31.90
CA GLU A 181 5.42 -19.98 -32.42
C GLU A 181 4.04 -20.36 -31.85
N GLY A 182 3.18 -19.35 -31.68
CA GLY A 182 1.72 -19.51 -31.68
C GLY A 182 1.05 -19.76 -30.33
N LYS A 183 0.77 -18.70 -29.57
CA LYS A 183 -0.51 -18.49 -28.86
C LYS A 183 -0.57 -17.09 -28.23
N GLU A 184 -1.62 -16.36 -28.59
CA GLU A 184 -2.02 -15.05 -28.07
C GLU A 184 -2.35 -15.15 -26.56
N SER A 185 -1.40 -14.80 -25.68
CA SER A 185 -1.67 -14.55 -24.26
C SER A 185 -0.42 -14.03 -23.52
N LYS A 186 0.08 -12.82 -23.84
CA LYS A 186 1.30 -12.26 -23.19
C LYS A 186 1.38 -10.73 -23.03
N GLU A 187 0.31 -9.95 -23.21
CA GLU A 187 0.39 -8.50 -22.97
C GLU A 187 0.17 -8.11 -21.50
N THR A 188 -0.74 -8.77 -20.78
CA THR A 188 -1.09 -8.44 -19.38
C THR A 188 0.04 -8.72 -18.37
N ASP A 189 0.84 -9.77 -18.58
CA ASP A 189 1.94 -10.11 -17.66
C ASP A 189 3.07 -9.07 -17.67
N SER A 190 3.21 -8.30 -18.77
CA SER A 190 4.20 -7.23 -18.90
C SER A 190 3.89 -6.03 -17.98
N ASP A 191 2.62 -5.66 -17.85
CA ASP A 191 2.21 -4.46 -17.12
C ASP A 191 2.32 -4.64 -15.60
N PHE A 192 1.92 -5.81 -15.08
CA PHE A 192 2.11 -6.15 -13.67
C PHE A 192 3.60 -6.16 -13.28
N VAL A 193 4.47 -6.76 -14.11
CA VAL A 193 5.92 -6.78 -13.87
C VAL A 193 6.50 -5.36 -13.89
N SER A 194 6.12 -4.54 -14.86
CA SER A 194 6.52 -3.12 -14.93
C SER A 194 6.10 -2.33 -13.67
N LEU A 195 4.89 -2.57 -13.17
CA LEU A 195 4.41 -2.01 -11.90
C LEU A 195 5.26 -2.46 -10.70
N CYS A 196 5.60 -3.75 -10.65
CA CYS A 196 6.46 -4.31 -9.61
C CYS A 196 7.89 -3.74 -9.66
N GLU A 197 8.45 -3.54 -10.85
CA GLU A 197 9.76 -2.92 -11.03
C GLU A 197 9.78 -1.47 -10.56
N ARG A 198 8.73 -0.69 -10.89
CA ARG A 198 8.56 0.68 -10.36
C ARG A 198 8.45 0.73 -8.84
N ASN A 199 7.89 -0.30 -8.22
CA ASN A 199 7.71 -0.40 -6.76
C ASN A 199 8.78 -1.26 -6.05
N LYS A 200 9.84 -1.66 -6.76
CA LYS A 200 10.87 -2.60 -6.27
C LYS A 200 11.52 -2.16 -4.96
N ALA A 201 11.76 -0.87 -4.78
CA ALA A 201 12.31 -0.33 -3.54
C ALA A 201 11.40 -0.63 -2.34
N LYS A 202 10.09 -0.35 -2.44
CA LYS A 202 9.11 -0.62 -1.38
C LYS A 202 8.98 -2.13 -1.11
N ILE A 203 8.97 -2.96 -2.16
CA ILE A 203 8.93 -4.42 -2.03
C ILE A 203 10.13 -4.93 -1.22
N HIS A 204 11.36 -4.51 -1.55
CA HIS A 204 12.55 -4.92 -0.78
C HIS A 204 12.56 -4.36 0.64
N GLN A 205 12.03 -3.15 0.87
CA GLN A 205 11.87 -2.61 2.22
C GLN A 205 10.93 -3.48 3.06
N LEU A 206 9.77 -3.88 2.53
CA LEU A 206 8.81 -4.74 3.22
C LEU A 206 9.42 -6.11 3.53
N LYS A 207 10.13 -6.75 2.59
CA LYS A 207 10.85 -8.00 2.86
C LYS A 207 11.90 -7.85 3.94
N THR A 208 12.68 -6.77 3.90
CA THR A 208 13.69 -6.46 4.91
C THR A 208 13.04 -6.33 6.29
N LYS A 209 11.91 -5.60 6.39
CA LYS A 209 11.12 -5.51 7.62
C LYS A 209 10.68 -6.90 8.10
N CYS A 210 10.14 -7.75 7.22
CA CYS A 210 9.75 -9.13 7.57
C CYS A 210 10.92 -9.92 8.17
N TYR A 211 12.07 -9.94 7.48
CA TYR A 211 13.24 -10.69 7.93
C TYR A 211 13.88 -10.12 9.20
N LEU A 212 13.79 -8.81 9.44
CA LEU A 212 14.17 -8.21 10.71
C LEU A 212 13.27 -8.71 11.85
N GLN A 213 11.94 -8.72 11.65
CA GLN A 213 11.01 -9.21 12.68
C GLN A 213 11.23 -10.71 12.98
N LEU A 214 11.50 -11.52 11.95
CA LEU A 214 11.78 -12.95 12.06
C LEU A 214 13.20 -13.27 12.55
N LYS A 215 14.07 -12.26 12.70
CA LYS A 215 15.50 -12.41 13.03
C LYS A 215 16.28 -13.26 12.03
N HIS A 216 15.84 -13.29 10.78
CA HIS A 216 16.47 -14.00 9.67
C HIS A 216 17.62 -13.18 9.05
N MET A 217 18.71 -13.01 9.81
CA MET A 217 19.79 -12.07 9.49
C MET A 217 20.46 -12.29 8.12
N ARG A 218 20.58 -13.55 7.67
CA ARG A 218 21.17 -13.86 6.35
C ARG A 218 20.31 -13.31 5.20
N PHE A 219 19.01 -13.57 5.25
CA PHE A 219 18.05 -13.07 4.26
C PHE A 219 17.91 -11.55 4.33
N CYS A 220 17.83 -10.99 5.55
CA CYS A 220 17.82 -9.54 5.76
C CYS A 220 19.03 -8.85 5.12
N LYS A 221 20.25 -9.38 5.31
CA LYS A 221 21.47 -8.79 4.73
C LYS A 221 21.41 -8.78 3.19
N ARG A 222 20.85 -9.83 2.57
CA ARG A 222 20.69 -9.91 1.11
C ARG A 222 19.70 -8.85 0.61
N GLU A 223 18.50 -8.80 1.19
CA GLU A 223 17.48 -7.84 0.78
C GLU A 223 17.91 -6.39 1.01
N LEU A 224 18.63 -6.13 2.10
CA LEU A 224 19.12 -4.79 2.42
C LEU A 224 20.11 -4.26 1.37
N LYS A 225 20.90 -5.13 0.72
CA LYS A 225 21.73 -4.72 -0.43
C LYS A 225 20.84 -4.23 -1.56
N SER A 226 19.78 -4.95 -1.88
CA SER A 226 18.82 -4.56 -2.92
C SER A 226 18.12 -3.25 -2.60
N VAL A 227 17.71 -3.03 -1.35
CA VAL A 227 17.16 -1.73 -0.90
C VAL A 227 18.15 -0.59 -1.17
N MET A 228 19.41 -0.76 -0.76
CA MET A 228 20.44 0.27 -0.95
C MET A 228 20.68 0.58 -2.43
N THR A 229 20.68 -0.42 -3.31
CA THR A 229 20.81 -0.24 -4.76
C THR A 229 19.59 0.46 -5.36
N SER A 230 18.37 0.11 -4.93
CA SER A 230 17.13 0.71 -5.45
C SER A 230 16.83 2.10 -4.90
N SER A 231 17.40 2.49 -3.75
CA SER A 231 17.20 3.80 -3.13
C SER A 231 18.29 4.83 -3.47
N SER A 232 19.22 4.50 -4.38
CA SER A 232 20.37 5.34 -4.75
C SER A 232 20.01 6.70 -5.36
N SER A 233 18.77 6.90 -5.84
CA SER A 233 18.39 8.02 -6.71
C SER A 233 17.49 9.09 -6.07
N GLY A 234 17.30 9.13 -4.74
CA GLY A 234 16.59 10.29 -4.17
C GLY A 234 16.30 10.33 -2.67
N HIS A 235 16.15 9.19 -1.99
CA HIS A 235 15.75 9.16 -0.56
C HIS A 235 16.36 7.97 0.21
N PRO A 236 17.63 8.06 0.66
CA PRO A 236 18.31 6.97 1.35
C PRO A 236 17.82 6.75 2.79
N SER A 237 17.02 7.65 3.38
CA SER A 237 16.72 7.59 4.82
C SER A 237 16.03 6.30 5.24
N ALA A 238 14.99 5.85 4.50
CA ALA A 238 14.33 4.58 4.78
C ALA A 238 15.31 3.38 4.75
N ALA A 239 16.25 3.38 3.79
CA ALA A 239 17.27 2.35 3.67
C ALA A 239 18.27 2.39 4.84
N LEU A 240 18.67 3.60 5.26
CA LEU A 240 19.55 3.82 6.40
C LEU A 240 18.90 3.42 7.72
N PHE A 241 17.60 3.68 7.91
CA PHE A 241 16.83 3.21 9.06
C PHE A 241 16.75 1.68 9.13
N LEU A 242 16.52 1.02 7.99
CA LEU A 242 16.52 -0.45 7.96
C LEU A 242 17.92 -1.01 8.26
N LYS A 243 18.96 -0.37 7.74
CA LYS A 243 20.36 -0.76 7.98
C LYS A 243 20.79 -0.52 9.41
N SER A 244 20.35 0.57 10.05
CA SER A 244 20.64 0.83 11.45
C SER A 244 19.95 -0.20 12.35
N ASN A 245 18.69 -0.55 12.07
CA ASN A 245 17.97 -1.60 12.78
C ASN A 245 18.65 -2.98 12.63
N PHE A 246 19.11 -3.31 11.42
CA PHE A 246 19.90 -4.52 11.19
C PHE A 246 21.19 -4.58 12.04
N GLU A 247 21.92 -3.47 12.16
CA GLU A 247 23.14 -3.42 12.99
C GLU A 247 22.81 -3.42 14.49
N TYR A 248 21.69 -2.82 14.88
CA TYR A 248 21.18 -2.87 16.26
C TYR A 248 20.89 -4.31 16.69
N GLU A 249 20.16 -5.08 15.88
CA GLU A 249 19.85 -6.50 16.18
C GLU A 249 21.11 -7.38 16.28
N ARG A 250 22.23 -6.93 15.70
CA ARG A 250 23.55 -7.59 15.82
C ARG A 250 24.38 -7.13 17.01
N GLY A 251 23.90 -6.17 17.79
CA GLY A 251 24.64 -5.57 18.91
C GLY A 251 25.68 -4.52 18.50
N ASN A 252 25.69 -4.07 17.23
CA ASN A 252 26.64 -3.08 16.73
C ASN A 252 26.13 -1.65 16.97
N TYR A 253 25.89 -1.27 18.22
CA TYR A 253 25.19 -0.03 18.61
C TYR A 253 25.86 1.25 18.09
N LYS A 254 27.20 1.36 18.15
CA LYS A 254 27.97 2.49 17.59
C LYS A 254 27.67 2.70 16.10
N LYS A 255 27.61 1.60 15.35
CA LYS A 255 27.35 1.64 13.91
C LYS A 255 25.88 1.98 13.63
N ALA A 256 24.96 1.45 14.44
CA ALA A 256 23.54 1.79 14.36
C ALA A 256 23.31 3.30 14.55
N ILE A 257 23.94 3.92 15.55
CA ILE A 257 23.84 5.38 15.79
C ILE A 257 24.39 6.17 14.60
N LYS A 258 25.59 5.84 14.10
CA LYS A 258 26.17 6.53 12.94
C LYS A 258 25.24 6.49 11.71
N LEU A 259 24.58 5.37 11.48
CA LEU A 259 23.62 5.21 10.39
C LEU A 259 22.33 6.01 10.62
N LEU A 260 21.82 6.05 11.85
CA LEU A 260 20.64 6.85 12.22
C LEU A 260 20.90 8.35 12.01
N THR A 261 22.06 8.85 12.44
CA THR A 261 22.43 10.26 12.25
C THR A 261 22.49 10.63 10.77
N GLY A 262 23.00 9.73 9.93
CA GLY A 262 22.98 9.93 8.47
C GLY A 262 21.58 9.93 7.84
N ALA A 263 20.58 9.34 8.51
CA ALA A 263 19.18 9.29 8.05
C ALA A 263 18.34 10.49 8.50
N HIS A 264 18.88 11.35 9.38
CA HIS A 264 18.13 12.42 10.03
C HIS A 264 17.85 13.64 9.12
N HIS A 265 18.56 13.78 8.01
CA HIS A 265 18.64 15.01 7.22
C HIS A 265 17.52 15.21 6.18
N GLU A 266 16.56 14.28 6.04
CA GLU A 266 15.47 14.43 5.06
C GLU A 266 14.34 15.35 5.55
N SER A 267 13.75 16.05 4.56
CA SER A 267 12.80 17.15 4.69
C SER A 267 11.51 16.83 5.45
N ASP A 268 10.73 17.87 5.70
CA ASP A 268 9.49 17.83 6.45
C ASP A 268 8.57 16.64 6.12
N HIS A 269 8.02 16.04 7.17
CA HIS A 269 7.13 14.87 7.16
C HIS A 269 5.98 14.92 6.15
N TRP A 270 5.54 16.11 5.72
CA TRP A 270 4.44 16.30 4.76
C TRP A 270 4.82 15.98 3.31
N GLN A 271 6.10 15.99 2.95
CA GLN A 271 6.57 15.66 1.59
C GLN A 271 6.80 14.17 1.39
N THR A 272 7.33 13.48 2.40
CA THR A 272 7.75 12.08 2.33
C THR A 272 6.70 11.11 2.88
N GLY A 273 5.68 11.63 3.58
CA GLY A 273 4.66 10.84 4.28
C GLY A 273 5.22 10.03 5.47
N ASN A 274 6.50 10.19 5.81
CA ASN A 274 7.17 9.46 6.88
C ASN A 274 7.66 10.43 7.96
N PRO A 275 7.38 10.19 9.25
CA PRO A 275 7.82 11.06 10.33
C PRO A 275 9.29 10.78 10.73
N TYR A 276 10.23 10.92 9.79
CA TYR A 276 11.64 10.54 9.97
C TYR A 276 12.30 11.17 11.20
N ARG A 277 11.94 12.42 11.52
CA ARG A 277 12.44 13.11 12.72
C ARG A 277 12.03 12.39 14.01
N SER A 278 10.75 12.05 14.16
CA SER A 278 10.24 11.32 15.32
C SER A 278 10.83 9.91 15.39
N MET A 279 10.94 9.24 14.25
CA MET A 279 11.59 7.93 14.16
C MET A 279 13.05 7.96 14.59
N TYR A 280 13.81 8.98 14.15
CA TYR A 280 15.20 9.17 14.53
C TYR A 280 15.37 9.25 16.04
N TYR A 281 14.67 10.17 16.69
CA TYR A 281 14.79 10.37 18.14
C TYR A 281 14.32 9.14 18.95
N ASN A 282 13.23 8.50 18.52
CA ASN A 282 12.73 7.28 19.17
C ASN A 282 13.75 6.13 19.05
N ASN A 283 14.25 5.86 17.84
CA ASN A 283 15.21 4.78 17.60
C ASN A 283 16.55 5.07 18.31
N LEU A 284 16.99 6.32 18.30
CA LEU A 284 18.21 6.75 19.00
C LEU A 284 18.07 6.49 20.51
N GLY A 285 16.95 6.89 21.11
CA GLY A 285 16.64 6.63 22.53
C GLY A 285 16.68 5.14 22.86
N CYS A 286 16.08 4.29 22.03
CA CYS A 286 16.12 2.84 22.21
C CYS A 286 17.55 2.26 22.13
N VAL A 287 18.39 2.78 21.21
CA VAL A 287 19.79 2.35 21.07
C VAL A 287 20.61 2.77 22.29
N HIS A 288 20.47 4.00 22.76
CA HIS A 288 21.16 4.48 23.97
C HIS A 288 20.75 3.69 25.21
N PHE A 289 19.44 3.51 25.43
CA PHE A 289 18.94 2.75 26.57
C PHE A 289 19.48 1.32 26.60
N THR A 290 19.52 0.63 25.46
CA THR A 290 20.07 -0.72 25.40
C THR A 290 21.59 -0.76 25.55
N TRP A 291 22.32 0.20 24.97
CA TRP A 291 23.76 0.29 25.12
C TRP A 291 24.15 0.58 26.57
N GLU A 292 23.54 1.57 27.23
CA GLU A 292 23.80 1.90 28.63
C GLU A 292 23.51 0.72 29.56
N ASN A 293 22.36 0.05 29.38
CA ASN A 293 22.03 -1.14 30.17
C ASN A 293 23.04 -2.29 29.99
N ILE A 294 23.60 -2.47 28.79
CA ILE A 294 24.62 -3.49 28.54
C ILE A 294 25.94 -3.11 29.22
N ILE A 295 26.34 -1.84 29.17
CA ILE A 295 27.53 -1.35 29.88
C ILE A 295 27.35 -1.57 31.39
N SER A 296 26.23 -1.15 31.96
CA SER A 296 25.93 -1.32 33.39
C SER A 296 25.87 -2.80 33.81
N ARG A 297 25.38 -3.69 32.93
CA ARG A 297 25.38 -5.15 33.18
C ARG A 297 26.76 -5.79 33.01
N ALA A 298 27.62 -5.22 32.17
CA ALA A 298 29.00 -5.69 32.00
C ALA A 298 29.90 -5.24 33.18
N THR A 299 29.55 -4.15 33.86
CA THR A 299 30.27 -3.62 35.02
C THR A 299 29.74 -4.12 36.36
N MET A 300 28.57 -4.78 36.41
CA MET A 300 28.02 -5.42 37.61
C MET A 300 28.30 -6.93 37.70
N PRO A 301 28.53 -7.50 38.91
CA PRO A 301 28.61 -8.95 39.09
C PRO A 301 27.28 -9.60 38.72
N ARG A 302 27.33 -10.62 37.86
CA ARG A 302 26.18 -11.26 37.21
C ARG A 302 25.09 -11.69 38.21
N ARG A 303 23.88 -11.12 38.09
CA ARG A 303 22.63 -11.79 38.49
C ARG A 303 21.70 -11.94 37.27
N PRO A 304 21.02 -13.09 37.12
CA PRO A 304 20.25 -13.37 35.91
C PRO A 304 18.89 -12.68 35.97
N TYR A 305 18.64 -11.74 35.06
CA TYR A 305 17.27 -11.26 34.83
C TYR A 305 16.94 -11.30 33.34
N ARG A 306 16.08 -12.26 32.96
CA ARG A 306 15.41 -12.32 31.66
C ARG A 306 14.37 -11.21 31.59
N ARG A 307 14.38 -10.40 30.53
CA ARG A 307 13.17 -10.06 29.76
C ARG A 307 13.50 -9.33 28.46
N THR A 308 12.70 -9.66 27.46
CA THR A 308 12.64 -9.26 26.06
C THR A 308 12.04 -7.85 25.90
N GLN A 309 12.77 -6.93 25.26
CA GLN A 309 12.20 -5.73 24.64
C GLN A 309 12.93 -5.46 23.32
N THR A 310 12.17 -5.41 22.23
CA THR A 310 12.61 -5.04 20.87
C THR A 310 12.25 -3.57 20.60
N LEU A 311 13.09 -2.87 19.82
CA LEU A 311 12.86 -1.52 19.26
C LEU A 311 11.39 -1.31 18.86
N CYS A 312 10.83 -0.14 19.21
CA CYS A 312 9.53 0.30 18.70
C CYS A 312 9.54 0.26 17.17
N LYS A 313 8.58 -0.48 16.61
CA LYS A 313 8.30 -0.57 15.18
C LYS A 313 7.20 0.42 14.83
N ILE A 314 7.23 0.91 13.60
CA ILE A 314 6.26 1.86 13.04
C ILE A 314 4.90 1.16 12.88
N ASP A 315 3.84 1.79 13.41
CA ASP A 315 2.45 1.71 12.93
C ASP A 315 2.10 2.95 12.11
#